data_AF-A0A059LRP1-F1
#
_entry.id   AF-A0A059LRP1-F1
#
_cell.length_a   1.000
_cell.length_b   1.000
_cell.length_c   1.000
_cell.angle_alpha   90.00
_cell.angle_beta   90.00
_cell.angle_gamma   90.00
#
_symmetry.space_group_name_H-M   'P 1'
#
loop_
_entity.id
_entity.type
_entity.pdbx_description
1 polymer ?
#
loop_
_entity_poly.entity_id
_entity_poly.type
_entity_poly.pdbx_seq_one_letter_code
_entity_poly.pdbx_strand_id
1 'polypeptide(L)'
;MMSQLFELWVAHDSTLDKMAQNYKTHALLAADERKELVQALRRTRPVAMLDRLFMAKMDLSWHSSYTANTTSSVLSQRVKIARETLVLPFSSNNCDFCARVPCNEYGSSFYSLWSEIYSADAMEYFTNVNVSNDTQLRVLGNKMAAELLVSGMGKDAEAQYKKFRGRSVSTDHFVTHLT
;
A
#
# COMPACT_ATOMS: atom_id res chain seq x y z
N MET A 1 -3.77 3.66 -5.04
CA MET A 1 -4.91 2.71 -4.89
C MET A 1 -4.79 1.56 -5.88
N MET A 2 -4.94 1.77 -7.18
CA MET A 2 -4.96 0.65 -8.14
C MET A 2 -3.66 -0.16 -8.16
N SER A 3 -2.51 0.50 -8.12
CA SER A 3 -1.21 -0.19 -8.04
C SER A 3 -1.12 -1.10 -6.80
N GLN A 4 -1.48 -0.58 -5.62
CA GLN A 4 -1.42 -1.36 -4.37
C GLN A 4 -2.48 -2.46 -4.31
N LEU A 5 -3.64 -2.28 -4.96
CA LEU A 5 -4.63 -3.34 -5.07
C LEU A 5 -4.08 -4.53 -5.87
N PHE A 6 -3.36 -4.28 -6.96
CA PHE A 6 -2.73 -5.34 -7.75
C PHE A 6 -1.57 -6.03 -7.01
N GLU A 7 -0.85 -5.32 -6.15
CA GLU A 7 0.15 -5.94 -5.26
C GLU A 7 -0.49 -6.96 -4.31
N LEU A 8 -1.71 -6.71 -3.82
CA LEU A 8 -2.42 -7.66 -2.94
C LEU A 8 -2.81 -8.96 -3.66
N TRP A 9 -3.10 -8.91 -4.97
CA TRP A 9 -3.44 -10.08 -5.77
C TRP A 9 -2.29 -11.08 -5.90
N VAL A 10 -1.04 -10.63 -5.81
CA VAL A 10 0.16 -11.49 -5.92
C VAL A 10 0.19 -12.54 -4.79
N ALA A 11 -0.35 -12.21 -3.62
CA ALA A 11 -0.40 -13.10 -2.47
C ALA A 11 -1.63 -14.04 -2.45
N HIS A 12 -2.52 -13.96 -3.45
CA HIS A 12 -3.68 -14.83 -3.55
C HIS A 12 -3.32 -16.14 -4.24
N ASP A 13 -3.73 -17.29 -3.69
CA ASP A 13 -3.32 -18.62 -4.17
C ASP A 13 -3.58 -18.82 -5.68
N SER A 14 -4.76 -18.40 -6.17
CA SER A 14 -5.12 -18.53 -7.60
C SER A 14 -4.23 -17.73 -8.54
N THR A 15 -3.57 -16.68 -8.05
CA THR A 15 -2.59 -15.88 -8.80
C THR A 15 -1.19 -16.44 -8.59
N LEU A 16 -0.82 -16.72 -7.34
CA LEU A 16 0.50 -17.21 -6.96
C LEU A 16 0.81 -18.53 -7.66
N ASP A 17 -0.15 -19.46 -7.74
CA ASP A 17 0.02 -20.75 -8.41
C ASP A 17 0.33 -20.60 -9.91
N LYS A 18 -0.12 -19.52 -10.55
CA LYS A 18 0.19 -19.22 -11.96
C LYS A 18 1.60 -18.64 -12.15
N MET A 19 2.20 -18.09 -11.08
CA MET A 19 3.49 -17.40 -11.12
C MET A 19 4.62 -18.22 -10.49
N ALA A 20 4.34 -18.98 -9.43
CA ALA A 20 5.29 -19.73 -8.62
C ALA A 20 5.59 -21.11 -9.24
N GLN A 21 6.17 -21.09 -10.44
CA GLN A 21 6.53 -22.28 -11.20
C GLN A 21 8.01 -22.27 -11.55
N ASN A 22 8.62 -23.44 -11.58
CA ASN A 22 9.97 -23.58 -12.09
C ASN A 22 10.03 -23.18 -13.57
N TYR A 23 10.94 -22.28 -13.93
CA TYR A 23 11.00 -21.74 -15.30
C TYR A 23 11.33 -22.78 -16.39
N LYS A 24 11.92 -23.93 -16.03
CA LYS A 24 12.25 -25.02 -16.97
C LYS A 24 11.20 -26.12 -16.97
N THR A 25 10.81 -26.58 -15.79
CA THR A 25 9.95 -27.77 -15.64
C THR A 25 8.47 -27.43 -15.52
N HIS A 26 8.13 -26.16 -15.30
CA HIS A 26 6.79 -25.68 -14.98
C HIS A 26 6.17 -26.35 -13.74
N ALA A 27 6.98 -27.06 -12.95
CA ALA A 27 6.54 -27.63 -11.69
C ALA A 27 6.19 -26.50 -10.72
N LEU A 28 5.00 -26.61 -10.10
CA LEU A 28 4.56 -25.70 -9.06
C LEU A 28 5.51 -25.77 -7.87
N LEU A 29 5.82 -24.62 -7.27
CA LEU A 29 6.49 -24.53 -5.97
C LEU A 29 5.68 -25.34 -4.94
N ALA A 30 6.30 -26.01 -3.98
CA ALA A 30 5.54 -26.86 -3.05
C ALA A 30 4.54 -26.05 -2.22
N ALA A 31 3.40 -26.65 -1.86
CA ALA A 31 2.29 -25.90 -1.24
C ALA A 31 2.66 -25.31 0.14
N ASP A 32 3.47 -26.04 0.91
CA ASP A 32 4.06 -25.59 2.17
C ASP A 32 5.03 -24.42 1.96
N GLU A 33 5.87 -24.46 0.93
CA GLU A 33 6.77 -23.35 0.56
C GLU A 33 6.00 -22.10 0.11
N ARG A 34 4.93 -22.25 -0.68
CA ARG A 34 4.06 -21.12 -1.08
C ARG A 34 3.40 -20.48 0.13
N LYS A 35 2.90 -21.30 1.07
CA LYS A 35 2.31 -20.81 2.32
C LYS A 35 3.33 -20.06 3.17
N GLU A 36 4.54 -20.59 3.32
CA GLU A 36 5.62 -19.94 4.07
C GLU A 36 6.03 -18.61 3.43
N LEU A 37 6.08 -18.52 2.11
CA LEU A 37 6.36 -17.28 1.38
C LEU A 37 5.32 -16.20 1.71
N VAL A 38 4.03 -16.52 1.64
CA VAL A 38 2.95 -15.58 1.98
C VAL A 38 3.05 -15.15 3.45
N GLN A 39 3.39 -16.07 4.36
CA GLN A 39 3.59 -15.74 5.78
C GLN A 39 4.82 -14.86 6.02
N ALA A 40 5.92 -15.09 5.31
CA ALA A 40 7.12 -14.25 5.35
C ALA A 40 6.81 -12.81 4.90
N LEU A 41 6.04 -12.65 3.82
CA LEU A 41 5.59 -11.34 3.35
C LEU A 41 4.74 -10.61 4.40
N ARG A 42 3.83 -11.30 5.10
CA ARG A 42 3.00 -10.69 6.14
C ARG A 42 3.83 -10.20 7.33
N ARG A 43 4.83 -10.98 7.76
CA ARG A 43 5.71 -10.64 8.90
C ARG A 43 6.48 -9.33 8.72
N THR A 44 6.79 -8.92 7.49
CA THR A 44 7.56 -7.70 7.21
C THR A 44 6.70 -6.46 6.98
N ARG A 45 5.39 -6.63 6.74
CA ARG A 45 4.47 -5.51 6.46
C ARG A 45 4.41 -4.45 7.55
N PRO A 46 4.35 -4.78 8.86
CA PRO A 46 4.33 -3.75 9.90
C PRO A 46 5.55 -2.84 9.86
N VAL A 47 6.74 -3.42 9.74
CA VAL A 47 8.01 -2.67 9.70
C VAL A 47 8.08 -1.80 8.44
N ALA A 48 7.66 -2.34 7.29
CA ALA A 48 7.58 -1.57 6.05
C ALA A 48 6.56 -0.41 6.14
N MET A 49 5.44 -0.62 6.84
CA MET A 49 4.44 0.43 7.07
C MET A 49 4.96 1.54 7.98
N LEU A 50 5.74 1.22 9.01
CA LEU A 50 6.40 2.24 9.85
C LEU A 50 7.39 3.10 9.06
N ASP A 51 8.14 2.50 8.12
CA ASP A 51 9.03 3.26 7.22
C ASP A 51 8.23 4.17 6.26
N ARG A 52 7.08 3.69 5.76
CA ARG A 52 6.15 4.52 4.98
C ARG A 52 5.58 5.69 5.79
N LEU A 53 5.15 5.46 7.03
CA LEU A 53 4.65 6.49 7.93
C LEU A 53 5.73 7.50 8.31
N PHE A 54 6.96 7.04 8.51
CA PHE A 54 8.13 7.89 8.71
C PHE A 54 8.30 8.88 7.56
N MET A 55 8.26 8.42 6.31
CA MET A 55 8.34 9.27 5.13
C MET A 55 7.15 10.23 5.02
N ALA A 56 5.92 9.75 5.22
CA ALA A 56 4.72 10.58 5.17
C ALA A 56 4.73 11.72 6.19
N LYS A 57 5.14 11.43 7.42
CA LYS A 57 5.23 12.42 8.49
C LYS A 57 6.37 13.42 8.25
N MET A 58 7.48 12.97 7.68
CA MET A 58 8.59 13.82 7.29
C MET A 58 8.18 14.83 6.21
N ASP A 59 7.58 14.35 5.13
CA ASP A 59 7.05 15.16 4.03
C ASP A 59 6.08 16.23 4.55
N LEU A 60 5.06 15.84 5.32
CA LEU A 60 4.10 16.78 5.91
C LEU A 60 4.75 17.78 6.86
N SER A 61 5.71 17.35 7.69
CA SER A 61 6.41 18.25 8.62
C SER A 61 7.18 19.35 7.87
N TRP A 62 7.87 18.97 6.79
CA TRP A 62 8.64 19.91 5.98
C TRP A 62 7.74 20.89 5.21
N HIS A 63 6.59 20.43 4.71
CA HIS A 63 5.70 21.29 3.93
C HIS A 63 4.72 22.13 4.77
N SER A 64 4.56 21.84 6.07
CA SER A 64 3.65 22.59 6.96
C SER A 64 4.35 23.48 7.99
N SER A 65 5.48 23.04 8.53
CA SER A 65 6.07 23.60 9.75
C SER A 65 7.48 24.13 9.56
N TYR A 66 8.13 23.82 8.44
CA TYR A 66 9.48 24.31 8.14
C TYR A 66 9.43 25.70 7.50
N THR A 67 10.24 26.61 8.01
CA THR A 67 10.45 27.96 7.48
C THR A 67 11.94 28.21 7.35
N ALA A 68 12.40 28.91 6.31
CA ALA A 68 13.83 29.16 6.07
C ALA A 68 14.58 29.81 7.26
N ASN A 69 13.86 30.50 8.16
CA ASN A 69 14.41 31.17 9.34
C ASN A 69 14.30 30.34 10.64
N THR A 70 13.95 29.05 10.59
CA THR A 70 13.87 28.20 11.79
C THR A 70 15.26 27.73 12.25
N THR A 71 15.44 27.59 13.56
CA THR A 71 16.66 27.03 14.18
C THR A 71 16.77 25.51 14.01
N SER A 72 15.68 24.83 13.66
CA SER A 72 15.65 23.38 13.46
C SER A 72 15.95 23.03 12.00
N SER A 73 17.02 22.28 11.75
CA SER A 73 17.32 21.78 10.41
C SER A 73 16.36 20.66 10.01
N VAL A 74 16.22 20.44 8.70
CA VAL A 74 15.51 19.29 8.13
C VAL A 74 16.05 17.96 8.67
N LEU A 75 17.35 17.88 8.98
CA LEU A 75 17.99 16.71 9.58
C LEU A 75 17.57 16.50 11.04
N SER A 76 17.49 17.57 11.85
CA SER A 76 17.01 17.45 13.23
C SER A 76 15.54 17.07 13.30
N GLN A 77 14.70 17.58 12.38
CA GLN A 77 13.31 17.16 12.27
C GLN A 77 13.20 15.68 11.89
N ARG A 78 14.01 15.23 10.94
CA ARG A 78 14.06 13.83 10.51
C ARG A 78 14.41 12.88 11.65
N VAL A 79 15.45 13.18 12.43
CA VAL A 79 15.85 12.36 13.59
C VAL A 79 14.73 12.29 14.63
N LYS A 80 14.03 13.42 14.87
CA LYS A 80 12.89 13.46 15.78
C LYS A 80 11.75 12.55 15.28
N ILE A 81 11.34 12.68 14.02
CA ILE A 81 10.26 11.88 13.44
C ILE A 81 10.63 10.40 13.44
N ALA A 82 11.88 10.05 13.12
CA ALA A 82 12.36 8.67 13.13
C ALA A 82 12.19 8.01 14.51
N ARG A 83 12.45 8.74 15.60
CA ARG A 83 12.25 8.24 16.97
C ARG A 83 10.77 8.03 17.32
N GLU A 84 9.87 8.76 16.66
CA GLU A 84 8.42 8.65 16.89
C GLU A 84 7.77 7.55 16.05
N THR A 85 8.39 7.14 14.93
CA THR A 85 7.78 6.21 13.97
C THR A 85 8.53 4.89 13.78
N LEU A 86 9.86 4.86 13.92
CA LEU A 86 10.66 3.67 13.66
C LEU A 86 10.94 2.88 14.94
N VAL A 87 10.88 1.54 14.84
CA VAL A 87 11.25 0.63 15.93
C VAL A 87 12.76 0.35 15.97
N LEU A 88 13.46 0.52 14.84
CA LEU A 88 14.90 0.31 14.75
C LEU A 88 15.65 1.64 14.91
N PRO A 89 16.87 1.62 15.49
CA PRO A 89 17.68 2.83 15.63
C PRO A 89 17.92 3.53 14.30
N PHE A 90 17.66 4.84 14.26
CA PHE A 90 17.91 5.67 13.09
C PHE A 90 19.31 6.27 13.13
N SER A 91 20.10 6.04 12.06
CA SER A 91 21.43 6.62 11.91
C SER A 91 21.36 8.00 11.27
N SER A 92 22.01 8.98 11.90
CA SER A 92 22.18 10.33 11.33
C SER A 92 23.06 10.37 10.08
N ASN A 93 23.79 9.28 9.79
CA ASN A 93 24.65 9.17 8.61
C ASN A 93 23.89 8.67 7.36
N ASN A 94 22.56 8.48 7.43
CA ASN A 94 21.75 8.07 6.29
C ASN A 94 21.61 9.23 5.28
N CYS A 95 22.22 9.07 4.09
CA CYS A 95 22.26 10.08 3.01
C CYS A 95 21.24 9.85 1.87
N ASP A 96 20.11 9.25 2.17
CA ASP A 96 18.96 8.95 1.28
C ASP A 96 18.04 10.17 1.00
N PHE A 97 18.55 11.39 1.21
CA PHE A 97 17.77 12.63 1.37
C PHE A 97 16.89 12.98 0.16
N CYS A 98 17.44 12.93 -1.06
CA CYS A 98 16.72 13.30 -2.29
C CYS A 98 16.07 12.11 -3.00
N ALA A 99 16.32 10.88 -2.53
CA ALA A 99 15.79 9.66 -3.16
C ALA A 99 14.48 9.18 -2.51
N ARG A 100 14.25 9.52 -1.24
CA ARG A 100 13.13 8.98 -0.46
C ARG A 100 11.99 9.96 -0.19
N VAL A 101 12.27 11.27 -0.13
CA VAL A 101 11.22 12.29 -0.09
C VAL A 101 11.20 12.97 -1.45
N PRO A 102 10.07 12.91 -2.17
CA PRO A 102 9.98 13.53 -3.48
C PRO A 102 10.14 15.05 -3.38
N CYS A 103 11.32 15.55 -3.74
CA CYS A 103 11.55 16.98 -4.00
C CYS A 103 10.94 17.41 -5.36
N ASN A 104 10.05 16.60 -5.94
CA ASN A 104 9.40 16.80 -7.22
C ASN A 104 7.89 17.05 -6.99
N GLU A 105 7.06 16.82 -8.01
CA GLU A 105 5.61 17.11 -8.00
C GLU A 105 4.82 16.39 -6.89
N TYR A 106 5.42 15.43 -6.20
CA TYR A 106 4.82 14.69 -5.08
C TYR A 106 5.12 15.29 -3.69
N GLY A 107 5.71 16.49 -3.59
CA GLY A 107 5.87 17.17 -2.30
C GLY A 107 4.53 17.36 -1.57
N SER A 108 4.50 17.12 -0.26
CA SER A 108 3.30 17.11 0.59
C SER A 108 2.24 16.06 0.22
N SER A 109 2.56 15.06 -0.59
CA SER A 109 1.60 14.04 -1.05
C SER A 109 1.91 12.64 -0.53
N PHE A 110 2.96 12.45 0.26
CA PHE A 110 3.39 11.12 0.70
C PHE A 110 2.41 10.47 1.69
N TYR A 111 1.43 11.24 2.21
CA TYR A 111 0.24 10.72 2.89
C TYR A 111 -0.70 9.90 1.97
N SER A 112 -0.39 9.79 0.67
CA SER A 112 -1.06 8.91 -0.30
C SER A 112 -1.09 7.42 0.09
N LEU A 113 -0.49 7.04 1.22
CA LEU A 113 -0.82 5.82 1.97
C LEU A 113 -2.32 5.67 2.23
N TRP A 114 -3.08 6.77 2.27
CA TRP A 114 -4.53 6.76 2.28
C TRP A 114 -5.12 5.87 1.18
N SER A 115 -4.46 5.81 0.03
CA SER A 115 -4.87 4.98 -1.09
C SER A 115 -4.71 3.47 -0.87
N GLU A 116 -3.89 3.04 0.09
CA GLU A 116 -3.77 1.63 0.51
C GLU A 116 -4.98 1.17 1.32
N ILE A 117 -5.61 2.07 2.07
CA ILE A 117 -6.85 1.78 2.81
C ILE A 117 -7.94 1.37 1.82
N TYR A 118 -8.08 2.14 0.74
CA TYR A 118 -9.02 1.83 -0.33
C TYR A 118 -8.69 0.52 -1.05
N SER A 119 -7.41 0.22 -1.23
CA SER A 119 -6.95 -1.03 -1.83
C SER A 119 -7.29 -2.24 -0.96
N ALA A 120 -7.04 -2.15 0.35
CA ALA A 120 -7.37 -3.22 1.29
C ALA A 120 -8.90 -3.45 1.37
N ASP A 121 -9.68 -2.37 1.44
CA ASP A 121 -11.15 -2.44 1.46
C ASP A 121 -11.74 -2.97 0.14
N ALA A 122 -11.10 -2.64 -1.00
CA ALA A 122 -11.49 -3.19 -2.30
C ALA A 122 -11.14 -4.68 -2.40
N MET A 123 -9.97 -5.10 -1.92
CA MET A 123 -9.55 -6.50 -1.89
C MET A 123 -10.48 -7.36 -1.02
N GLU A 124 -10.95 -6.80 0.09
CA GLU A 124 -11.94 -7.47 0.93
C GLU A 124 -13.26 -7.71 0.18
N TYR A 125 -13.70 -6.76 -0.66
CA TYR A 125 -14.88 -6.96 -1.50
C TYR A 125 -14.71 -8.15 -2.46
N PHE A 126 -13.53 -8.30 -3.07
CA PHE A 126 -13.22 -9.46 -3.90
C PHE A 126 -13.21 -10.78 -3.10
N THR A 127 -12.68 -10.75 -1.88
CA THR A 127 -12.60 -11.93 -1.00
C THR A 127 -14.00 -12.41 -0.58
N ASN A 128 -14.91 -11.48 -0.27
CA ASN A 128 -16.29 -11.78 0.12
C ASN A 128 -17.13 -12.40 -1.00
N VAL A 129 -16.81 -12.10 -2.26
CA VAL A 129 -17.51 -12.65 -3.42
C VAL A 129 -17.13 -14.12 -3.69
N ASN A 130 -16.34 -14.74 -2.81
CA ASN A 130 -15.73 -16.06 -2.98
C ASN A 130 -14.97 -16.14 -4.30
N VAL A 131 -13.65 -15.93 -4.23
CA VAL A 131 -12.75 -15.90 -5.39
C VAL A 131 -12.78 -17.19 -6.22
N SER A 132 -13.34 -18.28 -5.69
CA SER A 132 -13.57 -19.53 -6.41
C SER A 132 -14.72 -19.46 -7.43
N ASN A 133 -15.61 -18.46 -7.34
CA ASN A 133 -16.70 -18.24 -8.28
C ASN A 133 -16.25 -17.32 -9.43
N ASP A 134 -15.66 -17.90 -10.48
CA ASP A 134 -15.11 -17.16 -11.62
C ASP A 134 -16.13 -16.20 -12.27
N THR A 135 -17.41 -16.58 -12.32
CA THR A 135 -18.46 -15.71 -12.88
C THR A 135 -18.66 -14.45 -12.03
N GLN A 136 -18.82 -14.61 -10.71
CA GLN A 136 -19.01 -13.45 -9.83
C GLN A 136 -17.74 -12.58 -9.74
N LEU A 137 -16.57 -13.21 -9.78
CA LEU A 137 -15.29 -12.52 -9.79
C LEU A 137 -15.14 -11.64 -11.04
N ARG A 138 -15.50 -12.16 -12.22
CA ARG A 138 -15.51 -11.39 -13.47
C ARG A 138 -16.52 -10.25 -13.45
N VAL A 139 -17.73 -10.48 -12.92
CA VAL A 139 -18.73 -9.42 -12.78
C VAL A 139 -18.20 -8.29 -11.90
N LEU A 140 -17.59 -8.63 -10.76
CA LEU A 140 -16.99 -7.64 -9.87
C LEU A 140 -15.79 -6.93 -10.51
N GLY A 141 -14.92 -7.67 -11.21
CA GLY A 141 -13.79 -7.11 -11.95
C GLY A 141 -14.23 -6.12 -13.04
N ASN A 142 -15.29 -6.46 -13.79
CA ASN A 142 -15.88 -5.56 -14.80
C ASN A 142 -16.49 -4.32 -14.15
N LYS A 143 -17.17 -4.48 -13.00
CA LYS A 143 -17.68 -3.34 -12.22
C LYS A 143 -16.53 -2.43 -11.77
N MET A 144 -15.45 -2.99 -11.24
CA MET A 144 -14.26 -2.23 -10.84
C MET A 144 -13.67 -1.47 -12.04
N ALA A 145 -13.57 -2.12 -13.19
CA ALA A 145 -13.04 -1.49 -14.40
C ALA A 145 -13.90 -0.32 -14.86
N ALA A 146 -15.22 -0.50 -14.92
CA ALA A 146 -16.17 0.53 -15.33
C ALA A 146 -16.17 1.75 -14.38
N GLU A 147 -16.20 1.49 -13.07
CA GLU A 147 -16.37 2.55 -12.06
C GLU A 147 -15.04 3.25 -11.71
N LEU A 148 -13.90 2.55 -11.75
CA LEU A 148 -12.62 3.05 -11.20
C LEU A 148 -11.49 3.17 -12.23
N LEU A 149 -11.46 2.35 -13.29
CA LEU A 149 -10.34 2.34 -14.25
C LEU A 149 -10.61 3.19 -15.49
N VAL A 150 -11.77 3.01 -16.13
CA VAL A 150 -12.09 3.67 -17.41
C VAL A 150 -12.13 5.19 -17.28
N SER A 151 -12.73 5.68 -16.20
CA SER A 151 -12.90 7.13 -15.97
C SER A 151 -11.69 7.77 -15.27
N GLY A 152 -10.75 6.95 -14.78
CA GLY A 152 -9.80 7.36 -13.75
C GLY A 152 -10.50 7.78 -12.44
N MET A 153 -9.72 7.93 -11.38
CA MET A 153 -10.19 8.52 -10.13
C MET A 153 -9.94 10.02 -10.17
N GLY A 154 -11.01 10.80 -10.24
CA GLY A 154 -10.96 12.26 -10.36
C GLY A 154 -11.26 12.97 -9.03
N LYS A 155 -11.72 14.23 -9.13
CA LYS A 155 -12.11 15.05 -7.95
C LYS A 155 -13.25 14.44 -7.11
N ASP A 156 -13.97 13.45 -7.64
CA ASP A 156 -15.09 12.76 -6.97
C ASP A 156 -14.74 11.30 -6.62
N ALA A 157 -13.48 11.05 -6.28
CA ALA A 157 -12.94 9.73 -5.96
C ALA A 157 -13.76 8.97 -4.91
N GLU A 158 -14.30 9.66 -3.90
CA GLU A 158 -15.12 9.04 -2.86
C GLU A 158 -16.46 8.56 -3.39
N ALA A 159 -17.17 9.35 -4.21
CA ALA A 159 -18.44 8.90 -4.77
C ALA A 159 -18.23 7.79 -5.82
N GLN A 160 -17.16 7.87 -6.62
CA GLN A 160 -16.77 6.78 -7.53
C GLN A 160 -16.51 5.49 -6.75
N TYR A 161 -15.77 5.59 -5.64
CA TYR A 161 -15.53 4.43 -4.79
C TYR A 161 -16.82 3.90 -4.16
N LYS A 162 -17.73 4.76 -3.70
CA LYS A 162 -19.05 4.35 -3.18
C LYS A 162 -19.89 3.62 -4.22
N LYS A 163 -19.87 4.05 -5.50
CA LYS A 163 -20.55 3.34 -6.60
C LYS A 163 -20.00 1.93 -6.80
N PHE A 164 -18.67 1.80 -6.78
CA PHE A 164 -18.01 0.50 -6.83
C PHE A 164 -18.32 -0.36 -5.60
N ARG A 165 -18.04 0.13 -4.39
CA ARG A 165 -18.04 -0.62 -3.13
C ARG A 165 -19.42 -0.81 -2.52
N GLY A 166 -20.37 0.07 -2.85
CA GLY A 166 -21.70 0.16 -2.23
C GLY A 166 -21.74 0.88 -0.87
N ARG A 167 -20.58 1.26 -0.33
CA ARG A 167 -20.41 1.97 0.95
C ARG A 167 -19.16 2.84 0.91
N SER A 168 -19.00 3.72 1.91
CA SER A 168 -17.72 4.40 2.16
C SER A 168 -16.62 3.38 2.47
N VAL A 169 -15.36 3.79 2.25
CA VAL A 169 -14.19 3.01 2.62
C VAL A 169 -14.16 2.74 4.13
N SER A 170 -13.75 1.53 4.55
CA SER A 170 -13.47 1.20 5.94
C SER A 170 -11.97 1.07 6.19
N THR A 171 -11.51 1.47 7.37
CA THR A 171 -10.12 1.33 7.81
C THR A 171 -9.79 -0.03 8.40
N ASP A 172 -10.80 -0.81 8.79
CA ASP A 172 -10.60 -2.03 9.58
C ASP A 172 -9.78 -3.07 8.80
N HIS A 173 -10.09 -3.24 7.52
CA HIS A 173 -9.41 -4.22 6.66
C HIS A 173 -7.96 -3.86 6.39
N PHE A 174 -7.63 -2.58 6.38
CA PHE A 174 -6.24 -2.14 6.27
C PHE A 174 -5.41 -2.62 7.46
N VAL A 175 -5.93 -2.45 8.69
CA VAL A 175 -5.24 -2.92 9.90
C VAL A 175 -5.09 -4.45 9.88
N THR A 176 -6.15 -5.18 9.52
CA THR A 176 -6.07 -6.65 9.39
C THR A 176 -5.06 -7.09 8.32
N HIS A 177 -4.88 -6.33 7.23
CA HIS A 177 -3.90 -6.66 6.19
C HIS A 177 -2.44 -6.42 6.59
N LEU A 178 -2.21 -5.66 7.66
CA LEU A 178 -0.89 -5.41 8.22
C LEU A 178 -0.45 -6.47 9.23
N THR A 179 -1.38 -7.26 9.77
CA THR A 179 -1.16 -8.30 10.80
C THR A 179 -1.33 -9.70 10.23
#